data_AF-A0A7M5X1D1-F1
#
_entry.id   AF-A0A7M5X1D1-F1
#
_cell.length_a   1.000
_cell.length_b   1.000
_cell.length_c   1.000
_cell.angle_alpha   90.00
_cell.angle_beta   90.00
_cell.angle_gamma   90.00
#
_symmetry.space_group_name_H-M   'P 1'
#
loop_
_entity.id
_entity.type
_entity.pdbx_description
1 polymer ?
#
loop_
_entity_poly.entity_id
_entity_poly.type
_entity_poly.pdbx_seq_one_letter_code
_entity_poly.pdbx_strand_id
1 'polypeptide(L)'
;MLGLAFTPNESKNQMTRLGCLLGFAGCTGLSMGPLLDAVISINPSIVTTAFFATCVIFICFTLSALWAEERTYLYLGGTLLSGMSTLFFLGLINIFFGFQLLYQVHLYGGLLLFCGFILYDTQLIIAKHKNGDNDFLWHSVDLFLDFINIFRRIMIILANKENKKSKKKN
;
A
#
# COMPACT_ATOMS: atom_id res chain seq x y z
N MET A 1 -8.49 -2.24 12.25
CA MET A 1 -8.76 -0.83 11.94
C MET A 1 -9.92 -0.26 12.77
N LEU A 2 -11.14 -0.80 12.69
CA LEU A 2 -12.29 -0.30 13.48
C LEU A 2 -12.02 -0.26 15.00
N GLY A 3 -11.44 -1.32 15.57
CA GLY A 3 -11.07 -1.33 17.00
C GLY A 3 -10.05 -0.26 17.41
N LEU A 4 -9.15 0.16 16.49
CA LEU A 4 -8.19 1.25 16.74
C LEU A 4 -8.86 2.62 16.70
N ALA A 5 -9.90 2.80 15.89
CA ALA A 5 -10.66 4.03 15.78
C ALA A 5 -11.56 4.29 17.01
N PHE A 6 -12.08 3.23 17.63
CA PHE A 6 -12.94 3.34 18.82
C PHE A 6 -12.19 3.34 20.16
N THR A 7 -10.87 3.08 20.15
CA THR A 7 -10.07 3.05 21.38
C THR A 7 -9.30 4.36 21.55
N PRO A 8 -9.58 5.17 22.59
CA PRO A 8 -8.86 6.42 22.83
C PRO A 8 -7.35 6.22 22.96
N ASN A 9 -6.59 7.20 22.48
CA ASN A 9 -5.13 7.22 22.56
C ASN A 9 -4.66 7.58 23.98
N GLU A 10 -4.86 6.66 24.93
CA GLU A 10 -4.30 6.72 26.28
C GLU A 10 -3.20 5.66 26.46
N SER A 11 -2.18 5.97 27.27
CA SER A 11 -1.05 5.07 27.55
C SER A 11 -1.47 3.69 28.07
N LYS A 12 -2.57 3.61 28.82
CA LYS A 12 -3.14 2.37 29.35
C LYS A 12 -3.68 1.43 28.27
N ASN A 13 -4.16 1.97 27.15
CA ASN A 13 -4.80 1.19 26.09
C ASN A 13 -3.82 0.77 24.98
N GLN A 14 -2.53 1.14 25.09
CA GLN A 14 -1.54 0.88 24.04
C GLN A 14 -1.38 -0.60 23.70
N MET A 15 -1.41 -1.50 24.70
CA MET A 15 -1.30 -2.94 24.45
C MET A 15 -2.51 -3.49 23.68
N THR A 16 -3.72 -3.03 23.99
CA THR A 16 -4.94 -3.38 23.25
C THR A 16 -4.90 -2.87 21.82
N ARG A 17 -4.41 -1.64 21.63
CA ARG A 17 -4.24 -1.01 20.32
C ARG A 17 -3.18 -1.74 19.48
N LEU A 18 -2.05 -2.11 20.09
CA LEU A 18 -1.02 -2.94 19.45
C LEU A 18 -1.57 -4.31 19.06
N GLY A 19 -2.33 -4.97 19.95
CA GLY A 19 -3.01 -6.23 19.65
C GLY A 19 -3.96 -6.09 18.46
N CYS A 20 -4.71 -4.99 18.39
CA CYS A 20 -5.57 -4.67 17.25
C CYS A 20 -4.80 -4.41 15.95
N LEU A 21 -3.61 -3.78 16.03
CA LEU A 21 -2.72 -3.59 14.88
C LEU A 21 -2.17 -4.92 14.38
N LEU A 22 -1.69 -5.79 15.28
CA LEU A 22 -1.20 -7.13 14.94
C LEU A 22 -2.29 -8.00 14.36
N GLY A 23 -3.49 -7.99 14.96
CA GLY A 23 -4.66 -8.69 14.42
C GLY A 23 -5.02 -8.18 13.02
N PHE A 24 -4.98 -6.86 12.80
CA PHE A 24 -5.21 -6.27 11.49
C PHE A 24 -4.14 -6.67 10.46
N ALA A 25 -2.86 -6.62 10.82
CA ALA A 25 -1.76 -7.02 9.95
C ALA A 25 -1.84 -8.51 9.61
N GLY A 26 -2.13 -9.36 10.59
CA GLY A 26 -2.35 -10.80 10.41
C GLY A 26 -3.52 -11.10 9.48
N CYS A 27 -4.69 -10.49 9.70
CA CYS A 27 -5.84 -10.63 8.80
C CYS A 27 -5.54 -10.13 7.38
N THR A 28 -4.78 -9.03 7.26
CA THR A 28 -4.36 -8.51 5.95
C THR A 28 -3.45 -9.52 5.24
N GLY A 29 -2.49 -10.12 5.95
CA GLY A 29 -1.64 -11.19 5.41
C GLY A 29 -2.44 -12.42 4.97
N LEU A 30 -3.38 -12.88 5.80
CA LEU A 30 -4.27 -14.00 5.47
C LEU A 30 -5.14 -13.70 4.25
N SER A 31 -5.64 -12.47 4.12
CA SER A 31 -6.45 -12.05 2.96
C SER A 31 -5.68 -12.11 1.64
N MET A 32 -4.35 -12.05 1.69
CA MET A 32 -3.47 -12.16 0.53
C MET A 32 -3.13 -13.61 0.15
N GLY A 33 -3.58 -14.60 0.94
CA GLY A 33 -3.30 -16.03 0.72
C GLY A 33 -3.57 -16.50 -0.71
N PRO A 34 -4.77 -16.30 -1.28
CA PRO A 34 -5.06 -16.74 -2.65
C PRO A 34 -4.16 -16.13 -3.72
N LEU A 35 -3.72 -14.88 -3.51
CA LEU A 35 -2.77 -14.23 -4.41
C LEU A 35 -1.37 -14.85 -4.28
N LEU A 36 -0.93 -15.10 -3.05
CA LEU A 36 0.37 -15.72 -2.80
C LEU A 36 0.42 -17.13 -3.40
N ASP A 37 -0.63 -17.94 -3.21
CA ASP A 37 -0.72 -19.28 -3.80
C ASP A 37 -0.63 -19.21 -5.33
N ALA A 38 -1.35 -18.28 -5.96
CA ALA A 38 -1.28 -18.07 -7.40
C ALA A 38 0.13 -17.68 -7.86
N VAL A 39 0.83 -16.79 -7.14
CA VAL A 39 2.20 -16.35 -7.49
C VAL A 39 3.22 -17.47 -7.27
N ILE A 40 3.11 -18.22 -6.17
CA ILE A 40 3.98 -19.34 -5.84
C ILE A 40 3.86 -20.45 -6.90
N SER A 41 2.65 -20.71 -7.41
CA SER A 41 2.42 -21.68 -8.48
C SER A 41 3.14 -21.32 -9.79
N ILE A 42 3.40 -20.03 -10.03
CA ILE A 42 4.12 -19.53 -11.20
C ILE A 42 5.63 -19.59 -10.94
N ASN A 43 6.09 -18.88 -9.91
CA ASN A 43 7.48 -18.88 -9.48
C ASN A 43 7.59 -18.32 -8.04
N PRO A 44 8.04 -19.12 -7.06
CA PRO A 44 8.11 -18.71 -5.67
C PRO A 44 9.10 -17.56 -5.42
N SER A 45 10.15 -17.41 -6.23
CA SER A 45 11.14 -16.33 -6.07
C SER A 45 10.55 -14.94 -6.30
N ILE A 46 9.38 -14.84 -6.94
CA ILE A 46 8.69 -13.57 -7.18
C ILE A 46 8.28 -12.92 -5.87
N VAL A 47 7.83 -13.70 -4.87
CA VAL A 47 7.36 -13.16 -3.58
C VAL A 47 8.51 -12.41 -2.89
N THR A 48 9.68 -13.05 -2.78
CA THR A 48 10.87 -12.45 -2.18
C THR A 48 11.35 -11.22 -2.96
N THR A 49 11.37 -11.32 -4.30
CA THR A 49 11.78 -10.21 -5.16
C THR A 49 10.85 -9.00 -5.01
N ALA A 50 9.53 -9.24 -4.99
CA ALA A 50 8.54 -8.20 -4.80
C ALA A 50 8.66 -7.53 -3.43
N PHE A 51 8.95 -8.31 -2.39
CA PHE A 51 9.14 -7.80 -1.03
C PHE A 51 10.33 -6.83 -0.98
N PHE A 52 11.51 -7.25 -1.45
CA PHE A 52 12.69 -6.39 -1.47
C PHE A 52 12.48 -5.15 -2.36
N ALA A 53 11.85 -5.30 -3.52
CA ALA A 53 11.52 -4.17 -4.38
C ALA A 53 10.61 -3.16 -3.67
N THR A 54 9.61 -3.65 -2.92
CA THR A 54 8.72 -2.81 -2.11
C THR A 54 9.49 -2.09 -1.01
N CYS A 55 10.38 -2.79 -0.29
CA CYS A 55 11.24 -2.17 0.72
C CYS A 55 12.09 -1.05 0.14
N VAL A 56 12.74 -1.27 -1.01
CA VAL A 56 13.55 -0.24 -1.67
C VAL A 56 12.70 0.96 -2.05
N ILE A 57 11.55 0.76 -2.71
CA ILE A 57 10.62 1.82 -3.07
C ILE A 57 10.19 2.59 -1.82
N PHE A 58 9.73 1.89 -0.80
CA PHE A 58 9.25 2.49 0.44
C PHE A 58 10.33 3.34 1.11
N ILE A 59 11.54 2.81 1.25
CA ILE A 59 12.68 3.54 1.84
C ILE A 59 13.03 4.77 1.00
N CYS A 60 13.14 4.64 -0.32
CA CYS A 60 13.48 5.76 -1.20
C CYS A 60 12.45 6.89 -1.13
N PHE A 61 11.15 6.58 -1.23
CA PHE A 61 10.10 7.59 -1.17
C PHE A 61 9.97 8.19 0.24
N THR A 62 10.04 7.38 1.30
CA THR A 62 10.01 7.88 2.68
C THR A 62 11.18 8.82 2.95
N LEU A 63 12.40 8.46 2.53
CA LEU A 63 13.58 9.33 2.65
C LEU A 63 13.42 10.62 1.85
N SER A 64 12.90 10.54 0.62
CA SER A 64 12.59 11.73 -0.19
C SER A 64 11.59 12.64 0.52
N ALA A 65 10.57 12.07 1.17
CA ALA A 65 9.63 12.83 1.98
C ALA A 65 10.33 13.48 3.18
N LEU A 66 11.20 12.77 3.89
CA LEU A 66 11.91 13.31 5.06
C LEU A 66 12.88 14.45 4.71
N TRP A 67 13.49 14.42 3.52
CA TRP A 67 14.41 15.48 3.05
C TRP A 67 13.71 16.70 2.42
N ALA A 68 12.45 16.56 2.00
CA ALA A 68 11.71 17.66 1.40
C ALA A 68 11.30 18.70 2.44
N GLU A 69 11.11 19.94 1.97
CA GLU A 69 10.57 21.01 2.81
C GLU A 69 9.18 20.62 3.32
N GLU A 70 8.90 21.00 4.57
CA GLU A 70 7.67 20.61 5.24
C GLU A 70 6.43 21.04 4.47
N ARG A 71 5.44 20.15 4.45
CA ARG A 71 4.14 20.35 3.80
C ARG A 71 4.19 20.42 2.28
N THR A 72 5.36 20.28 1.64
CA THR A 72 5.47 20.24 0.17
C THR A 72 4.59 19.15 -0.43
N TYR A 73 4.65 17.92 0.11
CA TYR A 73 3.83 16.83 -0.42
C TYR A 73 2.37 16.85 0.05
N LEU A 74 2.01 17.65 1.06
CA LEU A 74 0.61 17.77 1.51
C LEU A 74 -0.29 18.41 0.46
N TYR A 75 0.26 19.27 -0.41
CA TYR A 75 -0.46 19.81 -1.57
C TYR A 75 -0.92 18.73 -2.55
N LEU A 76 -0.27 17.56 -2.58
CA LEU A 76 -0.69 16.45 -3.42
C LEU A 76 -1.96 15.76 -2.91
N GLY A 77 -2.40 16.01 -1.67
CA GLY A 77 -3.54 15.30 -1.06
C GLY A 77 -4.80 15.30 -1.93
N GLY A 78 -5.15 16.45 -2.51
CA GLY A 78 -6.31 16.55 -3.42
C GLY A 78 -6.14 15.71 -4.70
N THR A 79 -4.94 15.72 -5.29
CA THR A 79 -4.64 14.93 -6.51
C THR A 79 -4.62 13.43 -6.23
N LEU A 80 -4.01 13.00 -5.12
CA LEU A 80 -3.93 11.59 -4.72
C LEU A 80 -5.31 11.03 -4.40
N LEU A 81 -6.13 11.76 -3.64
CA LEU A 81 -7.49 11.36 -3.32
C LEU A 81 -8.36 11.26 -4.58
N SER A 82 -8.24 12.22 -5.49
CA SER A 82 -8.95 12.20 -6.78
C SER A 82 -8.52 11.01 -7.63
N GLY A 83 -7.22 10.72 -7.69
CA GLY A 83 -6.68 9.55 -8.39
C GLY A 83 -7.17 8.23 -7.80
N MET A 84 -7.17 8.10 -6.47
CA MET A 84 -7.70 6.91 -5.79
C MET A 84 -9.19 6.71 -6.07
N SER A 85 -9.98 7.79 -5.99
CA SER A 85 -11.41 7.75 -6.32
C SER A 85 -11.64 7.32 -7.78
N THR A 86 -10.85 7.87 -8.71
CA THR A 86 -10.91 7.49 -10.12
C THR A 86 -10.61 6.00 -10.31
N LEU A 87 -9.54 5.48 -9.69
CA LEU A 87 -9.21 4.07 -9.75
C LEU A 87 -10.30 3.18 -9.15
N PHE A 88 -10.94 3.62 -8.07
CA PHE A 88 -12.06 2.92 -7.47
C PHE A 88 -13.23 2.77 -8.45
N PHE A 89 -13.64 3.85 -9.12
CA PHE A 89 -14.68 3.79 -10.15
C PHE A 89 -14.27 2.95 -11.36
N LEU A 90 -13.02 3.05 -11.83
CA LEU A 90 -12.51 2.21 -12.90
C LEU A 90 -12.52 0.73 -12.52
N GLY A 91 -12.21 0.40 -11.26
CA GLY A 91 -12.30 -0.94 -10.71
C GLY A 91 -13.73 -1.48 -10.76
N LEU A 92 -14.72 -0.68 -10.33
CA LEU A 92 -16.13 -1.04 -10.40
C LEU A 92 -16.59 -1.30 -11.83
N ILE A 93 -16.24 -0.42 -12.78
CA ILE A 93 -16.55 -0.60 -14.20
C ILE A 93 -15.91 -1.89 -14.72
N ASN A 94 -14.65 -2.15 -14.35
CA ASN A 94 -13.93 -3.33 -14.83
C ASN A 94 -14.55 -4.65 -14.36
N ILE A 95 -15.28 -4.68 -13.23
CA ILE A 95 -16.01 -5.88 -12.77
C ILE A 95 -17.11 -6.27 -13.77
N PHE A 96 -17.81 -5.30 -14.37
CA PHE A 96 -18.89 -5.57 -15.33
C PHE A 96 -18.39 -5.85 -16.75
N PHE A 97 -17.34 -5.17 -17.18
CA PHE A 97 -16.88 -5.21 -18.58
C PHE A 97 -15.63 -6.06 -18.82
N GLY A 98 -14.79 -6.31 -17.82
CA GLY A 98 -13.61 -7.18 -17.92
C GLY A 98 -12.53 -6.70 -18.90
N PHE A 99 -12.40 -5.40 -19.13
CA PHE A 99 -11.44 -4.87 -20.11
C PHE A 99 -9.99 -4.97 -19.62
N GLN A 100 -9.14 -5.65 -20.41
CA GLN A 100 -7.72 -5.83 -20.10
C GLN A 100 -6.93 -4.52 -19.95
N LEU A 101 -7.32 -3.47 -20.70
CA LEU A 101 -6.72 -2.14 -20.58
C LEU A 101 -7.01 -1.51 -19.22
N LEU A 102 -8.26 -1.59 -18.75
CA LEU A 102 -8.65 -1.05 -17.43
C LEU A 102 -7.91 -1.76 -16.30
N TYR A 103 -7.74 -3.08 -16.41
CA TYR A 103 -6.94 -3.85 -15.47
C TYR A 103 -5.48 -3.34 -15.41
N GLN A 104 -4.85 -3.07 -16.56
CA GLN A 104 -3.48 -2.53 -16.59
C GLN A 104 -3.38 -1.13 -16.01
N VAL A 105 -4.31 -0.24 -16.36
CA VAL A 105 -4.38 1.12 -15.79
C VAL A 105 -4.56 1.04 -14.28
N HIS A 106 -5.46 0.17 -13.80
CA HIS A 106 -5.68 -0.01 -12.38
C HIS A 106 -4.42 -0.52 -11.67
N LEU A 107 -3.70 -1.47 -12.28
CA LEU A 107 -2.48 -2.07 -11.74
C LEU A 107 -1.33 -1.04 -11.62
N TYR A 108 -0.93 -0.45 -12.75
CA TYR A 108 0.22 0.46 -12.84
C TYR A 108 -0.09 1.87 -12.31
N GLY A 109 -1.27 2.40 -12.63
CA GLY A 109 -1.72 3.69 -12.10
C GLY A 109 -1.88 3.64 -10.58
N GLY A 110 -2.41 2.53 -10.05
CA GLY A 110 -2.48 2.35 -8.61
C GLY A 110 -1.11 2.20 -7.95
N LEU A 111 -0.15 1.55 -8.61
CA LEU A 111 1.23 1.49 -8.10
C LEU A 111 1.82 2.89 -7.95
N LEU A 112 1.69 3.74 -8.97
CA LEU A 112 2.14 5.13 -8.91
C LEU A 112 1.44 5.93 -7.81
N LEU A 113 0.12 5.74 -7.67
CA LEU A 113 -0.65 6.40 -6.61
C LEU A 113 -0.15 6.03 -5.22
N PHE A 114 0.07 4.75 -4.93
CA PHE A 114 0.59 4.34 -3.62
C PHE A 114 2.02 4.81 -3.36
N CYS A 115 2.87 4.93 -4.38
CA CYS A 115 4.16 5.61 -4.22
C CYS A 115 3.98 7.09 -3.83
N GLY A 116 2.98 7.77 -4.40
CA GLY A 116 2.61 9.13 -4.02
C GLY A 116 2.01 9.21 -2.61
N PHE A 117 1.23 8.22 -2.19
CA PHE A 117 0.71 8.14 -0.83
C PHE A 117 1.82 8.00 0.21
N ILE A 118 2.89 7.23 -0.03
CA ILE A 118 4.04 7.18 0.89
C ILE A 118 4.61 8.58 1.14
N LEU A 119 4.76 9.39 0.08
CA LEU A 119 5.26 10.77 0.21
C LEU A 119 4.33 11.63 1.05
N TYR A 120 3.03 11.55 0.73
CA TYR A 120 1.98 12.32 1.40
C TYR A 120 1.82 11.91 2.86
N ASP A 121 1.68 10.62 3.15
CA ASP A 121 1.46 10.08 4.49
C ASP A 121 2.69 10.31 5.38
N THR A 122 3.91 10.14 4.86
CA THR A 122 5.13 10.47 5.62
C THR A 122 5.14 11.94 6.03
N GLN A 123 4.85 12.87 5.10
CA GLN A 123 4.75 14.30 5.41
C GLN A 123 3.59 14.64 6.34
N LEU A 124 2.46 13.94 6.20
CA LEU A 124 1.29 14.12 7.05
C LEU A 124 1.58 13.68 8.48
N ILE A 125 2.30 12.57 8.67
CA ILE A 125 2.74 12.10 9.98
C ILE A 125 3.66 13.13 10.65
N ILE A 126 4.63 13.68 9.92
CA ILE A 126 5.52 14.73 10.43
C ILE A 126 4.71 15.97 10.86
N ALA A 127 3.77 16.41 10.02
CA ALA A 127 2.93 17.56 10.31
C ALA A 127 2.01 17.32 11.52
N LYS A 128 1.40 16.13 11.64
CA LYS A 128 0.58 15.72 12.78
C LYS A 128 1.39 15.71 14.08
N HIS A 129 2.57 15.11 14.04
CA HIS A 129 3.49 15.07 15.19
C HIS A 129 3.86 16.47 15.68
N LYS A 130 4.20 17.39 14.77
CA LYS A 130 4.49 18.79 15.11
C LYS A 130 3.31 19.53 15.71
N ASN A 131 2.08 19.15 15.35
CA ASN A 131 0.85 19.69 15.92
C ASN A 131 0.45 19.02 17.25
N GLY A 132 1.29 18.14 17.81
CA GLY A 132 1.08 17.48 19.10
C GLY A 132 0.38 16.12 19.03
N ASP A 133 0.08 15.60 17.83
CA ASP A 133 -0.47 14.25 17.66
C ASP A 133 0.65 13.20 17.70
N ASN A 134 0.68 12.42 18.78
CA ASN A 134 1.69 11.40 19.01
C ASN A 134 1.14 9.98 18.79
N ASP A 135 0.09 9.82 17.98
CA ASP A 135 -0.52 8.52 17.70
C ASP A 135 0.29 7.68 16.70
N PHE A 136 1.48 7.25 17.13
CA PHE A 136 2.40 6.44 16.31
C PHE A 136 1.78 5.12 15.83
N LEU A 137 0.81 4.56 16.56
CA LEU A 137 0.11 3.35 16.16
C LEU A 137 -0.77 3.60 14.94
N TRP A 138 -1.51 4.71 14.93
CA TRP A 138 -2.31 5.08 13.76
C TRP A 138 -1.42 5.41 12.55
N HIS A 139 -0.37 6.20 12.76
CA HIS A 139 0.61 6.52 11.73
C HIS A 139 1.26 5.28 11.11
N SER A 140 1.54 4.26 11.93
CA SER A 140 2.08 2.99 11.46
C SER A 140 1.08 2.20 10.58
N VAL A 141 -0.22 2.31 10.86
CA VAL A 141 -1.27 1.66 10.05
C VAL A 141 -1.36 2.30 8.66
N ASP A 142 -1.32 3.63 8.59
CA ASP A 142 -1.36 4.37 7.32
C ASP A 142 -0.19 3.92 6.41
N LEU A 143 1.04 3.96 6.93
CA LEU A 143 2.23 3.51 6.20
C LEU A 143 2.22 2.00 5.86
N PHE A 144 1.68 1.16 6.75
CA PHE A 144 1.55 -0.27 6.50
C PHE A 144 0.61 -0.57 5.32
N LEU A 145 -0.50 0.18 5.20
CA LEU A 145 -1.44 0.04 4.11
C LEU A 145 -0.78 0.38 2.77
N ASP A 146 -0.03 1.47 2.70
CA ASP A 146 0.72 1.84 1.49
C ASP A 146 1.71 0.75 1.10
N PHE A 147 2.49 0.26 2.06
CA PHE A 147 3.47 -0.80 1.84
C PHE A 147 2.82 -2.07 1.27
N ILE A 148 1.76 -2.58 1.90
CA ILE A 148 1.06 -3.78 1.46
C ILE A 148 0.43 -3.60 0.08
N ASN A 149 -0.13 -2.43 -0.21
CA ASN A 149 -0.72 -2.15 -1.51
C ASN A 149 0.31 -2.13 -2.64
N ILE A 150 1.50 -1.57 -2.41
CA ILE A 150 2.61 -1.62 -3.36
C ILE A 150 3.10 -3.06 -3.52
N PHE A 151 3.33 -3.77 -2.42
CA PHE A 151 3.78 -5.15 -2.44
C PHE A 151 2.86 -6.06 -3.27
N ARG A 152 1.54 -5.98 -3.02
CA ARG A 152 0.53 -6.71 -3.79
C ARG A 152 0.64 -6.43 -5.29
N ARG A 153 0.80 -5.16 -5.67
CA ARG A 153 0.86 -4.73 -7.07
C ARG A 153 2.14 -5.19 -7.75
N ILE A 154 3.29 -5.07 -7.09
CA ILE A 154 4.58 -5.54 -7.61
C ILE A 154 4.56 -7.05 -7.80
N MET A 155 4.03 -7.82 -6.84
CA MET A 155 3.86 -9.26 -7.00
C MET A 155 3.07 -9.62 -8.26
N ILE A 156 1.91 -8.96 -8.47
CA ILE A 156 1.08 -9.20 -9.65
C ILE A 156 1.82 -8.81 -10.94
N ILE A 157 2.55 -7.69 -10.95
CA ILE A 157 3.34 -7.25 -12.11
C ILE A 157 4.40 -8.30 -12.48
N LEU A 158 5.16 -8.78 -11.49
CA LEU A 158 6.22 -9.76 -11.70
C LEU A 158 5.65 -11.12 -12.13
N ALA A 159 4.55 -11.57 -11.52
CA ALA A 159 3.85 -12.79 -11.90
C ALA A 159 3.34 -12.74 -13.35
N ASN A 160 2.73 -11.62 -13.75
CA ASN A 160 2.27 -11.41 -15.12
C ASN A 160 3.44 -11.38 -16.13
N LYS A 161 4.59 -10.83 -15.74
CA LYS A 161 5.81 -10.83 -16.57
C LYS A 161 6.38 -12.24 -16.76
N GLU A 162 6.47 -13.02 -15.68
CA GLU A 162 7.00 -14.39 -15.75
C GLU A 162 6.09 -15.32 -16.56
N ASN A 163 4.78 -15.23 -16.39
CA ASN A 163 3.81 -15.97 -17.19
C ASN A 163 3.93 -15.69 -18.70
N LYS A 164 4.11 -14.42 -19.09
CA LYS A 164 4.32 -14.05 -20.51
C LYS A 164 5.62 -14.62 -21.06
N LYS A 165 6.67 -14.68 -20.24
CA LYS A 165 7.98 -15.23 -20.61
C LYS A 165 7.91 -16.75 -20.82
N SER A 166 7.19 -17.46 -19.96
CA SER A 166 6.95 -18.91 -20.10
C SER A 166 6.21 -19.22 -21.41
N LYS A 167 5.13 -18.48 -21.72
CA LYS A 167 4.37 -18.65 -22.98
C LYS A 167 5.15 -18.38 -24.26
N LYS A 168 6.23 -17.60 -24.22
CA LYS A 168 7.07 -17.31 -25.41
C LYS A 168 8.13 -18.38 -25.66
N LYS A 169 8.42 -19.22 -24.66
CA LYS A 169 9.42 -20.30 -24.75
C LYS A 169 8.84 -21.63 -25.23
N ASN A 170 7.53 -21.80 -25.12
CA ASN A 170 6.76 -22.92 -25.65
C ASN A 170 6.20 -22.56 -27.03
#